data_AF-A0A2Z6NS56-F1
#
_entry.id   AF-A0A2Z6NS56-F1
#
_cell.length_a   1.000
_cell.length_b   1.000
_cell.length_c   1.000
_cell.angle_alpha   90.00
_cell.angle_beta   90.00
_cell.angle_gamma   90.00
#
_symmetry.space_group_name_H-M   'P 1'
#
loop_
_entity.id
_entity.type
_entity.pdbx_description
1 polymer ?
#
loop_
_entity_poly.entity_id
_entity_poly.type
_entity_poly.pdbx_seq_one_letter_code
_entity_poly.pdbx_strand_id
1 'polypeptide(L)' 'MFVDLHPITNTSPYTVVETMSLAKAALLFRELGLRHLLAVPKKPGRPPIVGILTRHDST' A
#
# COMPACT_ATOMS: atom_id res chain seq x y z
N MET A 1 -26.39 4.22 -7.94
CA MET A 1 -25.87 3.21 -8.87
C MET A 1 -24.64 2.59 -8.23
N PHE A 2 -24.54 1.26 -8.22
CA PHE A 2 -23.37 0.54 -7.72
C PHE A 2 -22.61 -0.06 -8.91
N VAL A 3 -21.29 -0.09 -8.82
CA VAL A 3 -20.42 -0.75 -9.80
C VAL A 3 -19.60 -1.77 -9.05
N ASP A 4 -19.66 -3.03 -9.48
CA ASP A 4 -18.82 -4.08 -8.92
C ASP A 4 -17.43 -4.03 -9.55
N LEU A 5 -16.43 -3.70 -8.72
CA LEU A 5 -15.03 -3.64 -9.13
C LEU A 5 -14.27 -4.94 -8.80
N HIS A 6 -14.85 -5.84 -8.01
CA HIS A 6 -14.20 -7.08 -7.56
C HIS A 6 -13.55 -7.89 -8.71
N PRO A 7 -14.18 -8.11 -9.88
CA PRO A 7 -13.58 -8.94 -10.93
C PRO A 7 -12.39 -8.29 -11.65
N ILE A 8 -12.17 -6.98 -11.49
CA ILE A 8 -11.13 -6.24 -12.21
C ILE A 8 -10.05 -5.65 -11.29
N THR A 9 -10.27 -5.64 -9.97
CA THR A 9 -9.28 -5.17 -9.00
C THR A 9 -8.25 -6.22 -8.66
N ASN A 10 -7.02 -5.79 -8.38
CA ASN A 10 -6.03 -6.65 -7.74
C ASN A 10 -6.51 -7.03 -6.33
N THR A 11 -6.80 -8.31 -6.11
CA THR A 11 -7.25 -8.84 -4.82
C THR A 11 -6.12 -9.00 -3.80
N SER A 12 -4.87 -8.86 -4.23
CA SER A 12 -3.67 -9.07 -3.42
C SER A 12 -2.66 -7.91 -3.60
N PRO A 13 -3.00 -6.69 -3.17
CA PRO A 13 -2.07 -5.57 -3.23
C PRO A 13 -0.89 -5.77 -2.25
N TYR A 14 0.28 -5.21 -2.59
CA TYR A 14 1.40 -5.15 -1.66
C TYR A 14 1.14 -4.13 -0.55
N THR A 15 1.37 -4.54 0.69
CA THR A 15 1.11 -3.75 1.89
C THR A 15 2.31 -3.72 2.83
N VAL A 16 2.47 -2.63 3.57
CA VAL A 16 3.38 -2.51 4.72
C VAL A 16 2.63 -1.98 5.94
N VAL A 17 3.08 -2.32 7.14
CA VAL A 17 2.51 -1.75 8.37
C VAL A 17 2.94 -0.28 8.49
N GLU A 18 2.06 0.59 8.97
CA GLU A 18 2.30 2.04 9.14
C GLU A 18 3.57 2.40 9.96
N THR A 19 4.06 1.46 10.77
CA THR A 19 5.27 1.62 11.58
C THR A 19 6.54 1.07 10.92
N MET A 20 6.48 0.59 9.68
CA MET A 20 7.66 0.14 8.94
C MET A 20 8.59 1.33 8.68
N SER A 21 9.91 1.12 8.78
CA SER A 21 10.87 2.19 8.48
C SER A 21 10.79 2.60 7.00
N LEU A 22 10.97 3.89 6.76
CA LEU A 22 10.95 4.45 5.39
C LEU A 22 11.99 3.77 4.49
N ALA A 23 13.19 3.51 5.00
CA ALA A 23 14.24 2.83 4.22
C ALA A 23 13.82 1.41 3.77
N LYS A 24 13.14 0.64 4.62
CA LYS A 24 12.65 -0.70 4.26
C LYS A 24 11.49 -0.64 3.28
N ALA A 25 10.55 0.29 3.47
CA ALA A 25 9.45 0.51 2.56
C ALA A 25 9.93 0.96 1.17
N ALA A 26 10.89 1.88 1.11
CA ALA A 26 11.50 2.36 -0.12
C ALA A 26 12.30 1.26 -0.84
N LEU A 27 13.04 0.43 -0.09
CA LEU A 27 13.74 -0.73 -0.67
C LEU A 27 12.73 -1.71 -1.28
N LEU A 28 11.69 -2.11 -0.53
CA LEU A 28 10.63 -2.98 -1.04
C LEU A 28 9.97 -2.40 -2.31
N PHE A 29 9.66 -1.10 -2.30
CA PHE A 29 9.05 -0.40 -3.42
C PHE A 29 9.92 -0.46 -4.68
N ARG A 30 11.22 -0.20 -4.54
CA ARG A 30 12.18 -0.17 -5.65
C ARG A 30 12.47 -1.57 -6.20
N GLU A 31 12.78 -2.52 -5.31
CA GLU A 31 13.19 -3.88 -5.72
C GLU A 31 12.04 -4.64 -6.40
N LEU A 32 10.78 -4.37 -6.03
CA LEU A 32 9.60 -4.95 -6.66
C LEU A 32 9.03 -4.10 -7.82
N GLY A 33 9.63 -2.94 -8.12
CA GLY A 33 9.17 -2.06 -9.19
C GLY A 33 7.73 -1.58 -9.02
N LEU A 34 7.28 -1.34 -7.78
CA LEU A 34 5.89 -1.02 -7.48
C LEU A 34 5.51 0.37 -8.00
N ARG A 35 4.22 0.54 -8.33
CA ARG A 35 3.63 1.86 -8.59
C ARG A 35 2.96 2.45 -7.35
N HIS A 36 2.35 1.58 -6.56
CA HIS A 36 1.65 1.91 -5.34
C HIS A 36 2.01 0.85 -4.29
N LEU A 37 2.34 1.30 -3.08
CA LEU A 37 2.51 0.46 -1.91
C LEU A 37 1.58 0.98 -0.81
N LEU A 38 0.73 0.10 -0.27
CA LEU A 38 -0.31 0.51 0.67
C LEU A 38 0.19 0.40 2.11
N ALA A 39 -0.10 1.41 2.94
CA ALA A 39 0.16 1.35 4.37
C ALA A 39 -1.09 0.89 5.12
N VAL A 40 -0.96 -0.16 5.94
CA VAL A 40 -2.03 -0.71 6.78
C VAL A 40 -1.80 -0.33 8.26
N PRO A 41 -2.86 -0.11 9.04
CA PRO A 41 -2.72 0.26 10.44
C PRO A 41 -2.12 -0.90 11.24
N LYS A 42 -1.33 -0.58 12.27
CA LYS A 42 -0.77 -1.60 13.17
C LYS A 42 -1.85 -2.17 14.10
N LYS A 43 -2.84 -1.35 14.46
CA LYS A 43 -3.92 -1.72 15.38
C LYS A 43 -5.21 -2.00 14.61
N PRO A 44 -5.99 -3.03 15.01
CA PRO A 44 -7.30 -3.28 14.45
C PRO A 44 -8.29 -2.15 14.79
N GLY A 45 -9.45 -2.14 14.13
CA GLY A 45 -10.51 -1.14 14.35
C GLY A 45 -10.27 0.21 13.65
N ARG A 46 -9.29 0.27 12.76
CA ARG A 46 -9.02 1.42 11.88
C ARG A 46 -9.38 1.09 10.44
N PRO A 47 -9.55 2.11 9.56
CA PRO A 47 -9.69 1.88 8.13
C PRO A 47 -8.56 0.97 7.61
N PRO A 48 -8.86 0.05 6.68
CA PRO A 48 -7.93 -0.99 6.26
C PRO A 48 -6.64 -0.42 5.64
N ILE A 49 -6.71 0.76 5.03
CA ILE A 49 -5.57 1.49 4.46
C ILE A 49 -5.50 2.87 5.14
N VAL A 50 -4.30 3.26 5.59
CA VAL A 50 -4.02 4.56 6.25
C VAL A 50 -3.11 5.47 5.43
N GLY A 51 -2.52 4.96 4.34
CA GLY A 51 -1.66 5.74 3.45
C GLY A 51 -1.29 4.98 2.19
N ILE A 52 -0.74 5.70 1.21
CA ILE A 52 -0.26 5.15 -0.06
C ILE A 52 1.10 5.78 -0.34
N LEU A 53 2.09 4.94 -0.64
CA LEU A 53 3.38 5.36 -1.14
C LEU A 53 3.42 5.20 -2.66
N THR A 54 3.89 6.25 -3.33
CA THR A 54 4.05 6.32 -4.78
C THR A 54 5.50 6.69 -5.13
N ARG A 55 5.82 6.67 -6.42
CA ARG A 55 7.15 7.08 -6.92
C ARG A 55 7.54 8.50 -6.49
N HIS A 56 6.57 9.41 -6.40
CA HIS A 56 6.83 10.81 -6.06
C HIS A 56 7.28 11.00 -4.61
N ASP A 57 6.94 10.06 -3.73
CA ASP A 57 7.26 10.13 -2.31
C ASP A 57 8.66 9.59 -1.98
N SER A 58 9.28 8.90 -2.95
CA SER A 58 10.59 8.25 -2.81
C SER A 58 11.74 9.01 -3.46
N THR A 59 11.47 10.19 -4.04
CA THR A 59 12.46 11.04 -4.71
C THR A 59 12.86 12.20 -3.82
#